data_AF-A0A538RX63-F1
#
_entry.id   AF-A0A538RX63-F1
#
_cell.length_a   1.000
_cell.length_b   1.000
_cell.length_c   1.000
_cell.angle_alpha   90.00
_cell.angle_beta   90.00
_cell.angle_gamma   90.00
#
_symmetry.space_group_name_H-M   'P 1'
#
loop_
_entity.id
_entity.type
_entity.pdbx_description
1 polymer ?
#
loop_
_entity_poly.entity_id
_entity_poly.type
_entity_poly.pdbx_seq_one_letter_code
_entity_poly.pdbx_strand_id
1 'polypeptide(L)'
;MSKGNRYNAACAAALAGCGQGKDADQSDDKERARLRRQALDWLRADLTAWRNLLEKDKAKWDAVVLQQMQHWLGDTDFNGVRGTAALAKLPQAERGDWQRLWEEVAALRQRAQPKEK
;
A
#
# COMPACT_ATOMS: atom_id res chain seq x y z
N MET A 1 -17.51 9.79 7.08
CA MET A 1 -17.39 9.17 5.74
C MET A 1 -16.07 9.70 5.16
N SER A 2 -14.97 8.98 4.91
CA SER A 2 -14.79 7.59 4.54
C SER A 2 -13.30 7.20 4.65
N LYS A 3 -12.85 6.63 5.78
CA LYS A 3 -11.51 6.00 5.85
C LYS A 3 -11.48 4.66 5.11
N GLY A 4 -12.59 3.91 5.14
CA GLY A 4 -12.71 2.64 4.39
C GLY A 4 -12.68 2.78 2.87
N ASN A 5 -13.17 3.91 2.32
CA ASN A 5 -13.24 4.06 0.85
C ASN A 5 -11.89 4.31 0.20
N ARG A 6 -10.93 4.94 0.89
CA ARG A 6 -9.60 5.23 0.32
C ARG A 6 -8.75 3.97 0.22
N TYR A 7 -8.80 3.13 1.26
CA TYR A 7 -8.13 1.83 1.24
C TYR A 7 -8.70 0.91 0.15
N ASN A 8 -10.02 0.76 0.07
CA ASN A 8 -10.65 -0.05 -0.99
C ASN A 8 -10.37 0.51 -2.39
N ALA A 9 -10.34 1.83 -2.56
CA ALA A 9 -9.96 2.45 -3.82
C ALA A 9 -8.49 2.20 -4.15
N ALA A 10 -7.57 2.29 -3.18
CA ALA A 10 -6.15 1.98 -3.34
C ALA A 10 -5.90 0.51 -3.69
N CYS A 11 -6.64 -0.40 -3.05
CA CYS A 11 -6.59 -1.82 -3.39
C CYS A 11 -7.10 -2.07 -4.81
N ALA A 12 -8.26 -1.52 -5.18
CA ALA A 12 -8.81 -1.64 -6.53
C ALA A 12 -7.89 -1.03 -7.60
N ALA A 13 -7.28 0.13 -7.33
CA ALA A 13 -6.33 0.77 -8.24
C ALA A 13 -5.00 0.00 -8.35
N ALA A 14 -4.52 -0.60 -7.26
CA ALA A 14 -3.35 -1.47 -7.28
C ALA A 14 -3.62 -2.74 -8.11
N LEU A 15 -4.78 -3.38 -7.91
CA LEU A 15 -5.21 -4.55 -8.68
C LEU A 15 -5.34 -4.25 -10.18
N ALA A 16 -6.07 -3.18 -10.52
CA ALA A 16 -6.25 -2.74 -11.89
C ALA A 16 -4.91 -2.32 -12.54
N GLY A 17 -4.06 -1.63 -11.78
CA GLY A 17 -2.70 -1.29 -12.19
C GLY A 17 -1.81 -2.51 -12.41
N CYS A 18 -2.00 -3.61 -11.67
CA CYS A 18 -1.24 -4.85 -11.85
C CYS A 18 -1.73 -5.71 -13.02
N GLY A 19 -2.85 -5.35 -13.65
CA GLY A 19 -3.49 -6.21 -14.64
C GLY A 19 -4.09 -7.48 -14.02
N GLN A 20 -4.45 -7.43 -12.73
CA GLN A 20 -5.21 -8.48 -12.05
C GLN A 20 -6.66 -8.04 -11.96
N GLY A 21 -7.44 -8.41 -12.98
CA GLY A 21 -8.87 -8.12 -13.09
C GLY A 21 -9.40 -8.75 -14.38
N LYS A 22 -10.69 -9.09 -14.42
CA LYS A 22 -11.30 -9.68 -15.63
C LYS A 22 -11.12 -8.81 -16.87
N ASP A 23 -11.00 -7.49 -16.69
CA ASP A 23 -10.83 -6.48 -17.74
C ASP A 23 -9.37 -6.06 -17.97
N ALA A 24 -8.40 -6.74 -17.35
CA ALA A 24 -6.98 -6.41 -17.47
C ALA A 24 -6.43 -6.49 -18.90
N ASP A 25 -7.08 -7.29 -19.74
CA ASP A 25 -6.75 -7.46 -21.16
C ASP A 25 -7.11 -6.22 -22.00
N GLN A 26 -8.01 -5.36 -21.50
CA GLN A 26 -8.49 -4.17 -22.22
C GLN A 26 -7.76 -2.87 -21.83
N SER A 27 -6.96 -2.88 -20.77
CA SER A 27 -6.30 -1.67 -20.26
C SER A 27 -4.89 -1.52 -20.82
N ASP A 28 -4.65 -0.44 -21.56
CA ASP A 28 -3.33 -0.04 -22.06
C ASP A 28 -2.29 0.11 -20.95
N ASP A 29 -1.01 -0.12 -21.29
CA ASP A 29 0.09 -0.03 -20.32
C ASP A 29 0.20 1.35 -19.63
N LYS A 30 -0.16 2.41 -20.36
CA LYS A 30 -0.23 3.78 -19.83
C LYS A 30 -1.31 3.95 -18.76
N GLU A 31 -2.47 3.31 -18.95
CA GLU A 31 -3.57 3.37 -17.98
C GLU A 31 -3.18 2.62 -16.71
N ARG A 32 -2.55 1.45 -16.86
CA ARG A 32 -2.00 0.68 -15.74
C ARG A 32 -0.95 1.47 -14.96
N ALA A 33 -0.04 2.17 -15.64
CA ALA A 33 0.95 3.02 -15.00
C ALA A 33 0.31 4.19 -14.22
N ARG A 34 -0.74 4.81 -14.78
CA ARG A 34 -1.48 5.88 -14.09
C ARG A 34 -2.18 5.35 -12.83
N LEU A 35 -2.82 4.19 -12.92
CA LEU A 35 -3.48 3.53 -11.78
C LEU A 35 -2.49 3.14 -10.68
N ARG A 36 -1.31 2.61 -11.05
CA ARG A 36 -0.22 2.33 -10.09
C ARG A 36 0.23 3.58 -9.36
N ARG A 37 0.48 4.69 -10.07
CA ARG A 37 0.83 5.97 -9.43
C ARG A 37 -0.26 6.48 -8.49
N GLN A 38 -1.53 6.35 -8.89
CA GLN A 38 -2.65 6.77 -8.06
C GLN A 38 -2.78 5.91 -6.80
N ALA A 39 -2.59 4.59 -6.92
CA ALA A 39 -2.55 3.68 -5.78
C ALA A 39 -1.40 4.03 -4.81
N LEU A 40 -0.22 4.35 -5.34
CA LEU A 40 0.93 4.79 -4.53
C LEU A 40 0.61 6.07 -3.74
N ASP A 41 0.02 7.08 -4.39
CA ASP A 41 -0.35 8.35 -3.74
C ASP A 41 -1.38 8.12 -2.61
N TRP A 42 -2.40 7.30 -2.88
CA TRP A 42 -3.39 6.94 -1.87
C TRP A 42 -2.79 6.15 -0.71
N LEU A 43 -1.89 5.19 -0.97
CA LEU A 43 -1.20 4.44 0.08
C LEU A 43 -0.29 5.34 0.92
N ARG A 44 0.42 6.30 0.31
CA ARG A 44 1.20 7.31 1.05
C ARG A 44 0.32 8.18 1.94
N ALA A 45 -0.83 8.62 1.42
CA ALA A 45 -1.77 9.41 2.19
C ALA A 45 -2.35 8.61 3.38
N ASP A 46 -2.69 7.34 3.17
CA ASP A 46 -3.15 6.45 4.23
C ASP A 46 -2.03 6.20 5.26
N LEU A 47 -0.81 5.91 4.83
CA LEU A 47 0.34 5.71 5.73
C LEU A 47 0.59 6.94 6.60
N THR A 48 0.52 8.14 6.02
CA THR A 48 0.62 9.40 6.76
C THR A 48 -0.52 9.55 7.77
N ALA A 49 -1.74 9.14 7.41
CA ALA A 49 -2.88 9.15 8.32
C ALA A 49 -2.69 8.16 9.49
N TRP A 50 -2.22 6.93 9.21
CA TRP A 50 -1.93 5.92 10.24
C TRP A 50 -0.80 6.36 11.17
N ARG A 51 0.25 6.98 10.63
CA ARG A 51 1.33 7.57 11.41
C ARG A 51 0.80 8.66 12.35
N ASN A 52 -0.01 9.58 11.85
CA ASN A 52 -0.64 10.62 12.67
C ASN A 52 -1.54 10.04 13.76
N LEU A 53 -2.28 8.96 13.48
CA LEU A 53 -3.08 8.26 14.49
C LEU A 53 -2.20 7.64 15.58
N LEU A 54 -1.10 6.99 15.19
CA LEU A 54 -0.12 6.42 16.11
C LEU A 54 0.56 7.51 16.97
N GLU A 55 0.90 8.65 16.38
CA GLU A 55 1.51 9.79 17.08
C GLU A 55 0.53 10.48 18.03
N LYS A 56 -0.76 10.53 17.67
CA LYS A 56 -1.80 11.08 18.55
C LYS A 56 -2.03 10.23 19.79
N ASP A 57 -2.15 8.92 19.62
CA ASP A 57 -2.51 8.04 20.74
C ASP A 57 -2.00 6.62 20.50
N LYS A 58 -0.70 6.42 20.71
CA LYS A 58 -0.01 5.16 20.41
C LYS A 58 -0.69 3.98 21.09
N ALA A 59 -0.99 4.06 22.39
CA ALA A 59 -1.55 2.94 23.15
C ALA A 59 -2.95 2.53 22.70
N LYS A 60 -3.69 3.43 22.04
CA LYS A 60 -5.01 3.14 21.49
C LYS A 60 -4.95 2.60 20.07
N TRP A 61 -4.00 3.10 19.28
CA TRP A 61 -3.91 2.80 17.85
C TRP A 61 -2.83 1.78 17.50
N ASP A 62 -1.94 1.38 18.42
CA ASP A 62 -0.84 0.46 18.11
C ASP A 62 -1.34 -0.88 17.57
N ALA A 63 -2.32 -1.50 18.22
CA ALA A 63 -2.90 -2.76 17.77
C ALA A 63 -3.57 -2.62 16.40
N VAL A 64 -4.30 -1.52 16.16
CA VAL A 64 -5.02 -1.28 14.91
C VAL A 64 -4.05 -1.01 13.76
N VAL A 65 -3.07 -0.14 13.97
CA VAL A 65 -2.02 0.17 12.99
C VAL A 65 -1.24 -1.10 12.68
N LEU A 66 -0.86 -1.88 13.69
CA LEU A 66 -0.12 -3.12 13.52
C LEU A 66 -0.88 -4.17 12.71
N GLN A 67 -2.17 -4.36 13.01
CA GLN A 67 -3.05 -5.26 12.24
C GLN A 67 -3.18 -4.79 10.79
N GLN A 68 -3.40 -3.49 10.57
CA GLN A 68 -3.53 -2.92 9.22
C GLN A 68 -2.25 -3.06 8.41
N MET A 69 -1.08 -2.76 9.00
CA MET A 69 0.21 -2.91 8.33
C MET A 69 0.53 -4.38 8.05
N GLN A 70 0.15 -5.31 8.93
CA GLN A 70 0.26 -6.75 8.68
C GLN A 70 -0.63 -7.19 7.52
N HIS A 71 -1.86 -6.69 7.47
CA HIS A 71 -2.77 -6.97 6.38
C HIS A 71 -2.19 -6.50 5.05
N TRP A 72 -1.69 -5.26 4.95
CA TRP A 72 -1.04 -4.75 3.73
C TRP A 72 0.19 -5.57 3.30
N LEU A 73 0.99 -6.04 4.25
CA LEU A 73 2.15 -6.90 3.98
C LEU A 73 1.77 -8.36 3.71
N GLY A 74 0.56 -8.80 4.04
CA GLY A 74 0.06 -10.15 3.76
C GLY A 74 -0.84 -10.19 2.53
N ASP A 75 -1.29 -9.03 2.04
CA ASP A 75 -2.28 -8.95 0.99
C ASP A 75 -1.71 -9.34 -0.38
N THR A 76 -2.39 -10.27 -1.04
CA THR A 76 -2.06 -10.71 -2.40
C THR A 76 -2.36 -9.65 -3.44
N ASP A 77 -3.25 -8.71 -3.15
CA ASP A 77 -3.65 -7.64 -4.06
C ASP A 77 -2.48 -6.68 -4.34
N PHE A 78 -1.54 -6.58 -3.41
CA PHE A 78 -0.31 -5.80 -3.58
C PHE A 78 0.86 -6.59 -4.16
N ASN A 79 0.69 -7.88 -4.49
CA ASN A 79 1.79 -8.69 -5.01
C ASN A 79 2.30 -8.17 -6.37
N GLY A 80 1.46 -7.54 -7.18
CA GLY A 80 1.93 -6.93 -8.43
C GLY A 80 2.66 -5.59 -8.28
N VAL A 81 2.66 -4.97 -7.09
CA VAL A 81 3.41 -3.74 -6.77
C VAL A 81 4.49 -3.95 -5.70
N ARG A 82 4.61 -5.18 -5.18
CA ARG A 82 5.63 -5.59 -4.21
C ARG A 82 6.48 -6.75 -4.73
N GLY A 83 5.88 -7.67 -5.46
CA GLY A 83 6.51 -8.86 -5.98
C GLY A 83 7.65 -8.48 -6.92
N THR A 84 8.81 -9.09 -6.70
CA THR A 84 10.06 -8.78 -7.41
C THR A 84 9.90 -8.85 -8.93
N ALA A 85 9.11 -9.82 -9.41
CA ALA A 85 8.81 -10.01 -10.83
C ALA A 85 7.94 -8.90 -11.42
N ALA A 86 7.00 -8.36 -10.65
CA ALA A 86 6.12 -7.29 -11.11
C ALA A 86 6.80 -5.93 -11.03
N LEU A 87 7.57 -5.68 -9.95
CA LEU A 87 8.47 -4.54 -9.82
C LEU A 87 9.54 -4.50 -10.93
N ALA A 88 9.99 -5.67 -11.44
CA ALA A 88 10.93 -5.73 -12.56
C ALA A 88 10.32 -5.29 -13.90
N LYS A 89 8.99 -5.32 -14.02
CA LYS A 89 8.26 -4.80 -15.18
C LYS A 89 7.98 -3.30 -15.08
N LEU A 90 8.19 -2.69 -13.90
CA LEU A 90 7.98 -1.27 -13.69
C LEU A 90 9.21 -0.45 -14.10
N PRO A 91 9.02 0.81 -14.51
CA PRO A 91 10.09 1.78 -14.64
C PRO A 91 10.85 1.91 -13.33
N GLN A 92 12.17 2.13 -13.42
CA GLN A 92 13.05 2.26 -12.25
C GLN A 92 12.57 3.33 -11.26
N ALA A 93 12.01 4.44 -11.76
CA ALA A 93 11.44 5.49 -10.93
C ALA A 93 10.27 5.00 -10.07
N GLU A 94 9.31 4.28 -10.67
CA GLU A 94 8.17 3.73 -9.93
C GLU A 94 8.59 2.65 -8.95
N ARG A 95 9.54 1.79 -9.34
CA ARG A 95 10.07 0.73 -8.48
C ARG A 95 10.63 1.30 -7.17
N GLY A 96 11.41 2.37 -7.25
CA GLY A 96 12.00 3.04 -6.09
C GLY A 96 10.94 3.62 -5.15
N ASP A 97 9.91 4.27 -5.70
CA ASP A 97 8.80 4.80 -4.91
C ASP A 97 8.00 3.70 -4.19
N TRP A 98 7.70 2.60 -4.89
CA TRP A 98 7.02 1.44 -4.31
C TRP A 98 7.85 0.79 -3.20
N GLN A 99 9.15 0.56 -3.43
CA GLN A 99 10.05 0.02 -2.41
C GLN A 99 10.06 0.89 -1.15
N ARG A 100 10.20 2.21 -1.33
CA ARG A 100 10.22 3.17 -0.21
C ARG A 100 8.92 3.15 0.58
N LEU A 101 7.77 3.07 -0.09
CA LEU A 101 6.48 2.94 0.58
C LEU A 101 6.44 1.68 1.46
N TRP A 102 6.86 0.52 0.93
CA TRP A 102 6.87 -0.74 1.69
C TRP A 102 7.84 -0.70 2.88
N GLU A 103 8.98 -0.03 2.74
CA GLU A 103 9.91 0.21 3.85
C GLU A 103 9.26 1.09 4.94
N GLU A 104 8.54 2.14 4.56
CA GLU A 104 7.80 2.98 5.51
C GLU A 104 6.68 2.20 6.22
N VAL A 105 5.96 1.33 5.52
CA VAL A 105 4.94 0.43 6.10
C VAL A 105 5.58 -0.50 7.14
N ALA A 106 6.71 -1.12 6.80
CA ALA A 106 7.43 -2.01 7.71
C ALA A 106 7.96 -1.25 8.94
N ALA A 107 8.50 -0.05 8.76
CA ALA A 107 8.96 0.80 9.86
C ALA A 107 7.80 1.23 10.77
N LEU A 108 6.65 1.60 10.21
CA LEU A 108 5.46 1.96 10.98
C LEU A 108 4.93 0.75 11.77
N ARG A 109 4.92 -0.44 11.17
CA ARG A 109 4.60 -1.69 11.86
C ARG A 109 5.52 -1.93 13.06
N GLN A 110 6.83 -1.78 12.90
CA GLN A 110 7.79 -1.97 14.01
C GLN A 110 7.59 -0.93 15.12
N ARG A 111 7.24 0.31 14.78
CA ARG A 111 6.87 1.33 15.78
C ARG A 111 5.59 1.00 16.53
N ALA A 112 4.62 0.41 15.82
CA ALA A 112 3.36 -0.03 16.39
C ALA A 112 3.47 -1.35 17.16
N GLN A 113 4.54 -2.14 16.96
CA GLN A 113 4.74 -3.35 17.74
C GLN A 113 4.81 -3.02 19.24
N PRO A 114 3.99 -3.66 20.09
CA PRO A 114 4.24 -3.64 21.51
C PRO A 114 5.64 -4.24 21.69
N LYS A 115 6.52 -3.47 22.31
CA LYS A 115 7.87 -3.95 22.64
C LYS A 115 7.63 -5.09 23.62
N GLU A 116 7.75 -6.33 23.16
CA GLU A 116 7.71 -7.49 24.04
C GLU A 116 8.71 -7.22 25.17
N LYS A 117 8.19 -7.16 26.40
CA LYS A 117 8.99 -7.01 27.63
C LYS A 117 9.31 -8.39 28.15
#